data_AF-A0A1E3GHL9-F1
#
_entry.id   AF-A0A1E3GHL9-F1
#
_cell.length_a   1.000
_cell.length_b   1.000
_cell.length_c   1.000
_cell.angle_alpha   90.00
_cell.angle_beta   90.00
_cell.angle_gamma   90.00
#
_symmetry.space_group_name_H-M   'P 1'
#
loop_
_entity.id
_entity.type
_entity.pdbx_description
1 polymer ?
#
loop_
_entity_poly.entity_id
_entity_poly.type
_entity_poly.pdbx_seq_one_letter_code
_entity_poly.pdbx_strand_id
1 'polypeptide(L)'
;MTRTLDGVKFDMPPTAGQIMELADLHRKKLDQAIFSKYTHLGDYGLAQRKEVYDFTRALDENQREQFYKLYNGELVRIADEDRLHPPEAEAGLSKFAIALVLLVVALVLYSTIITRIMN
;
A
#
# COMPACT_ATOMS: atom_id res chain seq x y z
N MET A 1 19.81 13.75 23.38
CA MET A 1 20.25 12.38 23.02
C MET A 1 19.69 12.08 21.65
N THR A 2 20.52 11.66 20.69
CA THR A 2 20.08 11.28 19.35
C THR A 2 19.96 9.76 19.25
N ARG A 3 18.89 9.26 18.63
CA ARG A 3 18.69 7.82 18.37
C ARG A 3 18.54 7.60 16.88
N THR A 4 19.00 6.45 16.40
CA THR A 4 18.86 6.08 14.99
C THR A 4 17.77 5.03 14.84
N LEU A 5 16.90 5.23 13.86
CA LEU A 5 15.92 4.24 13.42
C LEU A 5 16.05 4.13 11.91
N ASP A 6 16.43 2.95 11.45
CA ASP A 6 16.43 2.58 10.04
C ASP A 6 17.31 3.48 9.13
N GLY A 7 18.33 4.12 9.74
CA GLY A 7 19.26 5.07 9.13
C GLY A 7 18.94 6.55 9.39
N VAL A 8 17.71 6.86 9.83
CA VAL A 8 17.27 8.22 10.17
C VAL A 8 17.70 8.57 11.59
N LYS A 9 18.30 9.76 11.76
CA LYS A 9 18.68 10.28 13.09
C LYS A 9 17.52 11.08 13.66
N PHE A 10 17.07 10.66 14.84
CA PHE A 10 16.03 11.33 15.61
C PHE A 10 16.64 12.13 16.75
N ASP A 11 16.17 13.37 16.87
CA ASP A 11 16.31 14.14 18.10
C ASP A 11 15.29 13.66 19.13
N MET A 12 15.51 14.01 20.40
CA MET A 12 14.59 13.68 21.48
C MET A 12 14.12 14.97 22.16
N PRO A 13 12.84 15.36 22.01
CA PRO A 13 11.76 14.64 21.31
C PRO A 13 11.90 14.65 19.77
N PRO A 14 11.35 13.63 19.08
CA PRO A 14 11.42 13.52 17.63
C PRO A 14 10.66 14.66 16.96
N THR A 15 11.29 15.30 15.97
CA THR A 15 10.67 16.39 15.23
C THR A 15 9.71 15.87 14.15
N ALA A 16 8.71 16.67 13.78
CA ALA A 16 7.75 16.28 12.75
C ALA A 16 8.44 15.90 11.42
N GLY A 17 9.46 16.66 11.00
CA GLY A 17 10.21 16.39 9.79
C GLY A 17 10.91 15.02 9.79
N GLN A 18 11.52 14.62 10.92
CA GLN A 18 12.18 13.32 11.05
C GLN A 18 11.17 12.16 10.98
N ILE A 19 9.98 12.35 11.53
CA ILE A 19 8.91 11.36 11.51
C ILE A 19 8.36 11.20 10.08
N MET A 20 8.19 12.30 9.35
CA MET A 20 7.77 12.27 7.95
C MET A 20 8.85 11.65 7.05
N GLU A 21 10.13 11.99 7.26
CA GLU A 21 11.25 11.39 6.53
C GLU A 21 11.32 9.87 6.71
N LEU A 22 11.06 9.38 7.93
CA LEU A 22 10.96 7.94 8.19
C LEU A 22 9.78 7.30 7.43
N ALA A 23 8.61 7.94 7.40
CA ALA A 23 7.46 7.45 6.65
C ALA A 23 7.76 7.34 5.15
N ASP A 24 8.37 8.38 4.57
CA ASP A 24 8.83 8.38 3.17
C ASP A 24 9.84 7.27 2.89
N LEU A 25 10.82 7.09 3.78
CA LEU A 25 11.82 6.04 3.65
C LEU A 25 11.18 4.65 3.70
N HIS A 26 10.27 4.45 4.64
CA HIS A 26 9.56 3.18 4.82
C HIS A 26 8.68 2.83 3.62
N ARG A 27 8.01 3.82 3.00
CA ARG A 27 7.28 3.62 1.75
C ARG A 27 8.21 3.20 0.62
N LYS A 28 9.32 3.93 0.40
CA LYS A 28 10.29 3.60 -0.65
C LYS A 28 10.87 2.19 -0.51
N LYS A 29 11.20 1.78 0.72
CA LYS A 29 11.71 0.43 0.97
C LYS A 29 10.62 -0.63 0.73
N LEU A 30 9.36 -0.33 1.06
CA LEU A 30 8.23 -1.20 0.75
C LEU A 30 8.05 -1.37 -0.77
N ASP A 31 8.11 -0.28 -1.53
CA ASP A 31 8.01 -0.32 -3.00
C ASP A 31 9.13 -1.17 -3.60
N GLN A 32 10.36 -1.02 -3.11
CA GLN A 32 11.48 -1.87 -3.53
C GLN A 32 11.28 -3.35 -3.15
N ALA A 33 10.72 -3.62 -1.97
CA ALA A 33 10.45 -4.97 -1.50
C ALA A 33 9.37 -5.67 -2.35
N ILE A 34 8.38 -4.94 -2.88
CA ILE A 34 7.33 -5.50 -3.76
C ILE A 34 7.93 -6.12 -5.03
N PHE A 35 8.95 -5.50 -5.60
CA PHE A 35 9.60 -5.99 -6.82
C PHE A 35 10.76 -6.97 -6.56
N SER A 36 11.08 -7.25 -5.31
CA SER A 36 12.14 -8.18 -4.94
C SER A 36 11.65 -9.63 -4.98
N LYS A 37 12.36 -10.47 -5.73
CA LYS A 37 12.08 -11.92 -5.81
C LYS A 37 12.27 -12.66 -4.48
N TYR A 38 13.09 -12.12 -3.59
CA TYR A 38 13.51 -12.79 -2.36
C TYR A 38 12.95 -12.16 -1.09
N THR A 39 12.22 -11.04 -1.20
CA THR A 39 11.65 -10.37 -0.03
C THR A 39 10.19 -10.77 0.14
N HIS A 40 9.88 -11.44 1.25
CA HIS A 40 8.50 -11.69 1.62
C HIS A 40 7.90 -10.42 2.22
N LEU A 41 6.91 -9.85 1.52
CA LEU A 41 6.30 -8.57 1.89
C LEU A 41 5.69 -8.59 3.30
N GLY A 42 5.11 -9.73 3.70
CA GLY A 42 4.56 -9.92 5.05
C GLY A 42 5.62 -9.83 6.15
N ASP A 43 6.74 -10.54 6.00
CA ASP A 43 7.84 -10.54 6.96
C ASP A 43 8.49 -9.16 7.06
N TYR A 44 8.65 -8.49 5.91
CA TYR A 44 9.18 -7.14 5.84
C TYR A 44 8.29 -6.13 6.60
N GLY A 45 6.98 -6.15 6.36
CA GLY A 45 6.03 -5.27 7.05
C GLY A 45 5.97 -5.53 8.56
N LEU A 46 6.09 -6.78 9.00
CA LEU A 46 6.16 -7.14 10.41
C LEU A 46 7.44 -6.61 11.08
N ALA A 47 8.59 -6.79 10.43
CA ALA A 47 9.87 -6.30 10.92
C ALA A 47 9.85 -4.77 11.08
N GLN A 48 9.39 -4.05 10.06
CA GLN A 48 9.27 -2.59 10.10
C GLN A 48 8.36 -2.10 11.23
N ARG A 49 7.18 -2.71 11.40
CA ARG A 49 6.26 -2.36 12.51
C ARG A 49 6.87 -2.61 13.88
N LYS A 50 7.63 -3.69 14.02
CA LYS A 50 8.33 -4.02 15.27
C LYS A 50 9.40 -2.97 15.59
N GLU A 51 10.20 -2.57 14.62
CA GLU A 51 11.26 -1.56 14.83
C GLU A 51 10.69 -0.19 15.24
N VAL A 52 9.61 0.25 14.59
CA VAL A 52 8.90 1.47 14.99
C VAL A 52 8.33 1.36 16.39
N TYR A 53 7.74 0.21 16.74
CA TYR A 53 7.24 -0.05 18.09
C TYR A 53 8.35 -0.02 19.14
N ASP A 54 9.47 -0.70 18.88
CA ASP A 54 10.61 -0.77 19.80
C ASP A 54 11.23 0.63 20.02
N PHE A 55 11.27 1.47 18.98
CA PHE A 55 11.69 2.87 19.08
C PHE A 55 10.73 3.71 19.92
N THR A 56 9.44 3.69 19.57
CA THR A 56 8.41 4.53 20.20
C THR A 56 8.08 4.10 21.63
N ARG A 57 8.40 2.86 22.02
CA ARG A 57 8.27 2.38 23.41
C ARG A 57 9.11 3.17 24.40
N ALA A 58 10.19 3.80 23.95
CA ALA A 58 11.04 4.65 24.78
C ALA A 58 10.52 6.09 24.93
N LEU A 59 9.46 6.47 24.21
CA LEU A 59 8.84 7.79 24.28
C LEU A 59 7.77 7.83 25.39
N ASP A 60 7.49 9.03 25.87
CA ASP A 60 6.31 9.27 26.73
C ASP A 60 5.02 8.95 25.95
N GLU A 61 3.95 8.61 26.66
CA GLU A 61 2.69 8.19 26.05
C GLU A 61 2.11 9.23 25.08
N ASN A 62 2.18 10.51 25.43
CA ASN A 62 1.70 11.59 24.56
C ASN A 62 2.60 11.77 23.32
N GLN A 63 3.91 11.67 23.50
CA GLN A 63 4.88 11.75 22.40
C GLN A 63 4.73 10.57 21.43
N ARG A 64 4.45 9.38 21.96
CA ARG A 64 4.18 8.17 21.16
C ARG A 64 2.89 8.30 20.37
N GLU A 65 1.82 8.83 20.97
CA GLU A 65 0.56 9.08 20.27
C GLU A 65 0.75 10.07 19.13
N GLN A 66 1.43 11.20 19.40
CA GLN A 66 1.75 12.20 18.38
C GLN A 66 2.63 11.63 17.26
N PHE A 67 3.62 10.80 17.62
CA PHE A 67 4.46 10.10 16.64
C PHE A 67 3.61 9.26 15.70
N TYR A 68 2.74 8.40 16.24
CA TYR A 68 1.90 7.52 15.41
C TYR A 68 0.88 8.29 14.58
N LYS A 69 0.31 9.36 15.13
CA LYS A 69 -0.63 10.21 14.39
C LYS A 69 0.03 10.81 13.15
N LEU A 70 1.25 11.36 13.32
CA LEU A 70 1.97 11.98 12.21
C LEU A 70 2.50 10.93 11.23
N TYR A 71 3.13 9.87 11.74
CA TYR A 71 3.70 8.80 10.93
C TYR A 71 2.62 8.09 10.09
N ASN A 72 1.50 7.68 10.70
CA ASN A 72 0.42 7.02 9.97
C ASN A 72 -0.30 7.97 9.01
N GLY A 73 -0.50 9.24 9.43
CA GLY A 73 -1.09 10.26 8.57
C GLY A 73 -0.25 10.49 7.32
N GLU A 74 1.07 10.54 7.47
CA GLU A 74 1.99 10.70 6.35
C GLU A 74 2.01 9.48 5.43
N LEU A 75 2.01 8.26 5.98
CA LEU A 75 1.89 7.05 5.17
C LEU A 75 0.60 7.02 4.32
N VAL A 76 -0.52 7.47 4.88
CA VAL A 76 -1.80 7.58 4.14
C VAL A 76 -1.68 8.65 3.06
N ARG A 77 -1.15 9.83 3.38
CA ARG A 77 -0.95 10.91 2.41
C ARG A 77 -0.10 10.46 1.22
N ILE A 78 1.02 9.78 1.50
CA ILE A 78 1.90 9.24 0.45
C ILE A 78 1.17 8.18 -0.38
N ALA A 79 0.37 7.31 0.25
CA ALA A 79 -0.41 6.30 -0.48
C ALA A 79 -1.48 6.93 -1.39
N ASP A 80 -2.14 7.99 -0.95
CA ASP A 80 -3.14 8.72 -1.75
C ASP A 80 -2.50 9.53 -2.89
N GLU A 81 -1.28 10.06 -2.69
CA GLU A 81 -0.53 10.80 -3.72
C GLU A 81 0.20 9.90 -4.73
N ASP A 82 0.35 8.61 -4.42
CA ASP A 82 1.06 7.65 -5.27
C ASP A 82 0.26 7.35 -6.56
N ARG A 83 0.55 8.15 -7.59
CA ARG A 83 -0.02 8.10 -8.95
C ARG A 83 0.07 6.74 -9.67
N LEU A 84 0.78 5.76 -9.11
CA LEU A 84 0.87 4.41 -9.70
C LEU A 84 -0.44 3.61 -9.54
N HIS A 85 -1.24 3.95 -8.52
CA HIS A 85 -2.60 3.45 -8.33
C HIS A 85 -3.57 4.63 -8.16
N PRO A 86 -3.85 5.40 -9.24
CA PRO A 86 -4.92 6.38 -9.20
C PRO A 86 -6.20 5.70 -8.69
N PRO A 87 -7.07 6.38 -7.93
CA PRO A 87 -8.40 5.85 -7.59
C PRO A 87 -9.19 5.42 -8.84
N GLU A 88 -8.85 6.04 -9.97
CA GLU A 88 -9.37 5.75 -11.31
C GLU A 88 -8.73 4.54 -12.02
N ALA A 89 -7.62 3.98 -11.51
CA ALA A 89 -7.14 2.65 -11.92
C ALA A 89 -7.90 1.51 -11.23
N GLU A 90 -8.55 1.78 -10.09
CA GLU A 90 -9.54 0.88 -9.48
C GLU A 90 -10.93 1.00 -10.10
N ALA A 91 -11.15 1.97 -11.01
CA ALA A 91 -12.30 1.99 -11.90
C ALA A 91 -12.15 0.89 -12.97
N GLY A 92 -12.13 -0.35 -12.50
CA GLY A 92 -12.17 -1.54 -13.34
C GLY A 92 -13.34 -1.46 -14.32
N LEU A 93 -13.14 -2.09 -15.48
CA LEU A 93 -14.04 -2.16 -16.62
C LEU A 93 -15.52 -1.99 -16.21
N SER A 94 -16.19 -0.99 -16.76
CA SER A 94 -17.59 -0.66 -16.43
C SER A 94 -18.47 -1.91 -16.40
N LYS A 95 -19.35 -2.03 -15.39
CA LYS A 95 -20.34 -3.12 -15.28
C LYS A 95 -21.13 -3.32 -16.57
N PHE A 96 -21.35 -2.23 -17.33
CA PHE A 96 -21.97 -2.26 -18.64
C PHE A 96 -21.13 -3.00 -19.68
N ALA A 97 -19.83 -2.75 -19.75
CA ALA A 97 -18.92 -3.42 -20.66
C ALA A 97 -18.79 -4.92 -20.34
N ILE A 98 -18.78 -5.28 -19.04
CA ILE A 98 -18.83 -6.69 -18.60
C ILE A 98 -20.12 -7.35 -19.11
N ALA A 99 -21.28 -6.71 -18.90
CA ALA A 99 -22.57 -7.24 -19.35
C ALA A 99 -22.63 -7.40 -20.88
N LEU A 100 -22.09 -6.44 -21.62
CA LEU A 100 -22.04 -6.48 -23.09
C LEU A 100 -21.21 -7.67 -23.58
N VAL A 101 -20.03 -7.90 -23.00
CA VAL A 101 -19.16 -9.04 -23.36
C VAL A 101 -19.87 -10.37 -23.06
N LEU A 102 -20.51 -10.50 -21.90
CA LEU A 102 -21.26 -11.71 -21.55
C LEU A 102 -22.41 -11.98 -22.53
N LEU A 103 -23.11 -10.94 -22.97
CA LEU A 103 -24.19 -11.05 -23.95
C LEU A 103 -23.67 -11.52 -25.32
N VAL A 104 -22.55 -10.97 -25.79
CA VAL A 104 -21.92 -11.40 -27.06
C VAL A 104 -21.48 -12.86 -26.98
N VAL A 105 -20.85 -13.27 -25.88
CA VAL A 105 -20.44 -14.67 -25.66
C VAL A 105 -21.66 -15.59 -25.67
N ALA A 106 -22.74 -15.21 -24.97
CA ALA A 106 -23.97 -15.99 -24.95
C ALA A 106 -24.60 -16.16 -26.35
N LEU A 107 -24.62 -15.10 -27.17
CA LEU A 107 -25.14 -15.16 -28.54
C LEU A 107 -24.30 -16.08 -29.44
N VAL A 108 -22.97 -16.02 -29.34
CA VAL A 108 -22.06 -16.88 -30.11
C VAL A 108 -22.27 -18.35 -29.72
N LEU A 109 -22.33 -18.64 -28.42
CA LEU A 109 -22.59 -19.99 -27.93
C LEU A 109 -23.96 -20.49 -28.37
N TYR A 110 -25.01 -19.68 -28.26
CA TYR A 110 -26.35 -20.03 -28.70
C TYR A 110 -26.40 -20.36 -30.19
N SER A 111 -25.82 -19.50 -31.04
CA SER A 111 -25.75 -19.72 -32.48
C SER A 111 -25.01 -21.01 -32.80
N THR A 112 -23.84 -21.24 -32.19
CA THR A 112 -23.03 -22.43 -32.41
C THR A 112 -23.78 -23.71 -32.03
N ILE A 113 -24.50 -23.70 -30.90
CA ILE A 113 -25.29 -24.84 -30.43
C ILE A 113 -26.47 -25.11 -31.37
N ILE A 114 -27.23 -24.07 -31.75
CA ILE A 114 -28.38 -24.21 -32.65
C ILE A 114 -27.94 -24.73 -34.02
N THR A 115 -26.88 -24.16 -34.61
CA THR A 115 -26.33 -24.63 -35.88
C THR A 115 -25.88 -26.09 -35.79
N ARG A 116 -25.30 -26.52 -34.66
CA ARG A 116 -24.90 -27.92 -34.45
C ARG A 116 -26.07 -28.88 -34.26
N ILE A 117 -27.21 -28.41 -33.75
CA ILE A 117 -28.42 -29.24 -33.57
C ILE A 117 -29.20 -29.35 -34.89
N MET A 118 -29.17 -28.30 -35.72
CA MET A 118 -29.92 -28.23 -36.98
C MET A 118 -29.18 -28.86 -38.18
N ASN A 119 -27.86 -29.05 -38.10
CA ASN A 119 -27.07 -29.84 -39.05
C ASN A 119 -26.89 -31.28 -38.56
#